data_AF-A0A8H7R582-F1
#
_entry.id   AF-A0A8H7R582-F1
#
_cell.length_a   1.000
_cell.length_b   1.000
_cell.length_c   1.000
_cell.angle_alpha   90.00
_cell.angle_beta   90.00
_cell.angle_gamma   90.00
#
_symmetry.space_group_name_H-M   'P 1'
#
loop_
_entity.id
_entity.type
_entity.pdbx_description
1 polymer ?
#
loop_
_entity_poly.entity_id
_entity_poly.type
_entity_poly.pdbx_seq_one_letter_code
_entity_poly.pdbx_strand_id
1 'polypeptide(L)' 'MEDAPKFVKSGDSAIVKMVPSKPMCVEAYTDYPPLGRFAVRDMRQTVAVGVIKSVEKIEKTGKVTKAAVKAGKK' A
#
# COMPACT_ATOMS: atom_id res chain seq x y z
N MET A 1 16.14 0.44 -20.22
CA MET A 1 14.94 0.60 -19.36
C MET A 1 13.79 0.69 -20.34
N GLU A 2 13.02 -0.38 -20.49
CA GLU A 2 11.87 -0.34 -21.40
C GLU A 2 10.74 0.43 -20.72
N ASP A 3 10.21 1.44 -21.42
CA ASP A 3 9.02 2.16 -20.99
C ASP A 3 7.80 1.23 -21.19
N ALA A 4 7.22 0.77 -20.08
CA ALA A 4 6.07 -0.13 -20.02
C ALA A 4 6.26 -1.53 -20.66
N PRO A 5 7.09 -2.42 -20.05
CA PRO A 5 7.16 -3.80 -20.48
C PRO A 5 5.78 -4.48 -20.34
N LYS A 6 5.37 -5.25 -21.36
CA LYS A 6 4.07 -5.95 -21.36
C LYS A 6 3.97 -7.01 -20.26
N PHE A 7 5.09 -7.60 -19.86
CA PHE A 7 5.15 -8.67 -18.87
C PHE A 7 6.42 -8.52 -18.04
N VAL A 8 6.35 -8.94 -16.78
CA VAL A 8 7.50 -9.02 -15.86
C VAL A 8 7.81 -10.49 -15.61
N LYS A 9 9.09 -10.88 -15.70
CA LYS A 9 9.53 -12.25 -15.42
C LYS A 9 10.27 -12.32 -14.09
N SER A 10 10.54 -13.54 -13.63
CA SER A 10 11.34 -13.79 -12.42
C SER A 10 12.73 -13.16 -12.57
N GLY A 11 13.12 -12.32 -11.62
CA GLY A 11 14.38 -11.58 -11.62
C GLY A 11 14.26 -10.13 -12.08
N ASP A 12 13.14 -9.76 -12.72
CA ASP A 12 12.91 -8.38 -13.14
C ASP A 12 12.37 -7.53 -11.99
N SER A 13 12.75 -6.24 -12.00
CA SER A 13 12.20 -5.23 -11.10
C SER A 13 11.36 -4.24 -11.90
N ALA A 14 10.13 -4.00 -11.46
CA ALA A 14 9.21 -3.08 -12.09
C ALA A 14 8.55 -2.14 -11.08
N ILE A 15 8.17 -0.95 -11.57
CA ILE A 15 7.30 -0.03 -10.83
C ILE A 15 5.89 -0.26 -11.33
N VAL A 16 4.99 -0.64 -10.42
CA VAL A 16 3.60 -0.98 -10.74
C VAL A 16 2.63 -0.15 -9.90
N LYS A 17 1.55 0.33 -10.51
CA LYS A 17 0.42 0.93 -9.80
C LYS A 17 -0.55 -0.18 -9.41
N MET A 18 -0.68 -0.45 -8.11
CA MET A 18 -1.63 -1.42 -7.58
C MET A 18 -2.88 -0.74 -7.05
N VAL A 19 -4.06 -1.34 -7.30
CA VAL A 19 -5.34 -0.93 -6.73
C VAL A 19 -5.84 -2.05 -5.81
N PRO A 20 -6.00 -1.80 -4.50
CA PRO A 20 -6.48 -2.82 -3.58
C PRO A 20 -7.98 -3.08 -3.81
N SER A 21 -8.38 -4.35 -3.83
CA SER A 21 -9.79 -4.75 -3.97
C SER A 21 -10.62 -4.58 -2.69
N LYS A 22 -9.95 -4.52 -1.53
CA LYS A 22 -10.54 -4.31 -0.20
C LYS A 22 -9.94 -3.06 0.45
N PRO A 23 -10.66 -2.36 1.34
CA PRO A 23 -10.12 -1.22 2.06
C PRO A 23 -8.90 -1.66 2.90
N MET A 24 -7.74 -1.08 2.60
CA MET A 24 -6.47 -1.39 3.23
C MET A 24 -5.73 -0.07 3.51
N CYS A 25 -5.12 0.02 4.70
CA CYS A 25 -4.25 1.14 5.06
C CYS A 25 -2.81 0.75 4.75
N VAL A 26 -2.18 1.47 3.83
CA VAL A 26 -0.76 1.31 3.48
C VAL A 26 -0.10 2.69 3.42
N GLU A 27 1.20 2.75 3.69
CA GLU A 27 1.97 4.00 3.74
C GLU A 27 3.22 3.90 2.86
N ALA A 28 3.79 5.05 2.49
CA ALA A 28 5.07 5.07 1.79
C ALA A 28 6.19 4.55 2.71
N TYR A 29 7.13 3.80 2.13
CA TYR A 29 8.24 3.21 2.88
C TYR A 29 9.13 4.26 3.57
N THR A 30 9.25 5.45 2.99
CA THR A 30 10.02 6.56 3.55
C THR A 30 9.39 7.11 4.82
N ASP A 31 8.06 7.12 4.90
CA ASP A 31 7.31 7.72 6.01
C ASP A 31 7.08 6.71 7.12
N TYR A 32 6.63 5.51 6.74
CA TYR A 32 6.40 4.39 7.65
C TYR A 32 6.99 3.09 7.05
N PRO A 33 8.28 2.81 7.30
CA PRO A 33 8.95 1.60 6.84
C PRO A 33 8.21 0.28 7.12
N PRO A 34 7.56 0.07 8.30
CA PRO A 34 6.87 -1.18 8.57
C PRO A 34 5.58 -1.36 7.75
N LEU A 35 4.91 -0.28 7.33
CA LEU A 35 3.68 -0.33 6.53
C LEU A 35 3.94 -0.26 5.01
N GLY A 36 5.15 0.14 4.62
CA GLY A 36 5.55 0.26 3.22
C GLY A 36 6.16 -1.00 2.60
N ARG A 37 6.32 -2.10 3.34
CA ARG A 37 6.83 -3.39 2.82
C ARG A 37 5.69 -4.38 2.62
N PHE A 38 5.64 -5.03 1.46
CA PHE A 38 4.62 -6.05 1.18
C PHE A 38 5.21 -7.26 0.47
N ALA A 39 4.55 -8.40 0.65
CA ALA A 39 4.83 -9.65 -0.05
C ALA A 39 3.62 -10.03 -0.89
N VAL A 40 3.84 -10.36 -2.16
CA VAL A 40 2.82 -10.89 -3.06
C VAL A 40 2.88 -12.41 -2.97
N ARG A 41 1.74 -13.03 -2.69
CA ARG A 41 1.61 -14.48 -2.60
C ARG A 41 0.61 -15.01 -3.63
N ASP A 42 1.00 -16.07 -4.31
CA ASP A 42 0.13 -16.87 -5.17
C ASP A 42 0.38 -18.35 -4.91
N MET A 43 -0.67 -19.18 -4.93
CA MET A 43 -0.61 -20.63 -4.69
C MET A 43 0.33 -21.08 -3.53
N ARG A 44 0.24 -20.43 -2.36
CA ARG A 44 1.07 -20.67 -1.16
C ARG A 44 2.56 -20.33 -1.29
N GLN A 45 2.99 -19.76 -2.41
CA GLN A 45 4.37 -19.31 -2.63
C GLN A 45 4.43 -17.78 -2.64
N THR A 46 5.56 -17.22 -2.22
CA THR A 46 5.81 -15.78 -2.36
C THR A 46 6.38 -15.54 -3.75
N VAL A 47 5.63 -14.85 -4.60
CA VAL A 47 6.00 -14.60 -6.00
C VAL A 47 6.76 -13.30 -6.19
N ALA A 48 6.57 -12.32 -5.29
CA ALA A 48 7.28 -11.06 -5.31
C ALA A 48 7.36 -10.42 -3.92
N VAL A 49 8.32 -9.52 -3.75
CA VAL A 49 8.45 -8.62 -2.61
C VAL A 49 8.58 -7.20 -3.12
N GLY A 50 8.01 -6.24 -2.40
CA GLY A 50 7.98 -4.85 -2.86
C GLY A 50 7.98 -3.84 -1.73
N VAL A 51 8.37 -2.62 -2.10
CA VAL A 51 8.30 -1.42 -1.26
C VAL A 51 7.40 -0.38 -1.91
N ILE A 52 6.58 0.28 -1.10
CA ILE A 52 5.65 1.30 -1.55
C ILE A 52 6.40 2.63 -1.67
N LYS A 53 6.43 3.17 -2.90
CA LYS A 53 7.04 4.48 -3.17
C LYS A 53 6.09 5.64 -2.89
N SER A 54 4.82 5.52 -3.27
CA SER A 54 3.81 6.55 -3.10
C SER A 54 2.42 5.93 -2.90
N VAL A 55 1.56 6.63 -2.16
CA VAL A 55 0.18 6.21 -1.87
C VAL A 55 -0.77 7.38 -2.15
N GLU A 56 -1.76 7.15 -3.00
CA GLU A 56 -2.91 8.04 -3.16
C GLU A 56 -3.92 7.72 -2.05
N LYS A 57 -3.95 8.53 -0.99
CA LYS A 57 -4.84 8.32 0.15
C LYS A 57 -6.25 8.78 -0.19
N ILE A 58 -7.21 7.86 -0.06
CA ILE A 58 -8.63 8.20 -0.13
C ILE A 58 -9.10 8.50 1.30
N GLU A 59 -9.41 9.76 1.59
CA GLU A 59 -9.98 10.17 2.87
C GLU A 59 -11.41 9.63 3.00
N LYS A 60 -11.57 8.56 3.76
CA LYS A 60 -12.90 8.11 4.21
C LYS A 60 -13.11 8.65 5.61
N THR A 61 -13.93 9.70 5.73
CA THR A 61 -14.35 10.25 7.02
C THR A 61 -15.06 9.14 7.82
N GLY A 62 -14.36 8.58 8.81
CA GLY A 62 -14.93 7.62 9.75
C GLY A 62 -15.96 8.30 10.66
N LYS A 63 -16.95 7.54 11.13
CA LYS A 63 -17.89 8.04 12.14
C LYS A 63 -17.13 8.34 13.44
N VAL A 64 -17.13 9.60 13.85
CA VAL A 64 -16.45 10.05 15.07
C VAL A 64 -17.26 9.61 16.29
N THR A 65 -16.60 8.98 17.26
CA THR A 65 -17.25 8.58 18.53
C THR A 65 -17.44 9.80 19.44
N LYS A 66 -18.49 9.78 20.29
CA LYS A 66 -18.74 10.85 21.27
C LYS A 66 -17.54 11.11 22.20
N ALA A 67 -16.75 10.08 22.50
CA ALA A 67 -15.53 10.21 23.29
C ALA A 67 -14.45 11.02 22.56
N ALA A 68 -14.26 10.81 21.25
CA ALA A 68 -13.30 11.56 20.45
C ALA A 68 -13.67 13.05 20.33
N VAL A 69 -14.96 13.37 20.22
CA VAL A 69 -15.45 14.77 20.22
C VAL A 69 -15.14 15.47 21.54
N LYS A 70 -15.22 14.75 22.66
CA LYS A 70 -14.93 15.30 23.99
C LYS A 70 -13.43 15.51 24.22
N ALA A 71 -12.58 14.68 23.63
CA ALA A 71 -11.12 14.79 23.73
C ALA A 71 -10.54 15.92 22.88
N GLY A 72 -11.06 16.17 21.68
CA GLY A 72 -10.57 17.26 20.80
C GLY A 72 -10.99 18.68 21.19
N LYS A 73 -11.85 18.82 22.21
CA LYS A 73 -12.27 20.12 22.78
C LYS A 73 -11.46 20.54 24.02
N LYS A 74 -10.41 19.80 24.34
CA LYS A 74 -9.48 20.11 25.44
C LYS A 74 -8.18 20.66 24.87
#